data_AF-A0A528MVG6-F1
#
_entry.id   AF-A0A528MVG6-F1
#
_cell.length_a   1.000
_cell.length_b   1.000
_cell.length_c   1.000
_cell.angle_alpha   90.00
_cell.angle_beta   90.00
_cell.angle_gamma   90.00
#
_symmetry.space_group_name_H-M   'P 1'
#
loop_
_entity.id
_entity.type
_entity.pdbx_description
1 polymer ?
#
loop_
_entity_poly.entity_id
_entity_poly.type
_entity_poly.pdbx_seq_one_letter_code
_entity_poly.pdbx_strand_id
1 'polypeptide(L)'
;VMAPIYRRHLTGLTRLMPGVREVLTHFHLSGIAMGVVTNKPQLAAREILLHFGLTEHLGAIVGGDAVTYLKPAPDALLLALDQLQVEPRDALMVGDSGADVAAARAAGMPIILLRGGYTQIPVEELGADLVCDDLFDLPSAMRRLQDAA
;
A
#
# COMPACT_ATOMS: atom_id res chain seq x y z
N VAL A 1 -2.86 25.38 9.25
CA VAL A 1 -1.70 25.24 10.18
C VAL A 1 -1.71 23.85 10.87
N MET A 2 -1.98 22.77 10.14
CA MET A 2 -1.95 21.38 10.66
C MET A 2 -0.57 20.71 10.51
N ALA A 3 0.20 21.15 9.52
CA ALA A 3 1.52 20.57 9.20
C ALA A 3 2.53 20.56 10.36
N PRO A 4 2.64 21.58 11.24
CA PRO A 4 3.66 21.59 12.29
C PRO A 4 3.42 20.57 13.41
N ILE A 5 2.15 20.35 13.80
CA ILE A 5 1.79 19.42 14.88
C ILE A 5 1.91 17.98 14.39
N TYR A 6 1.41 17.69 13.19
CA TYR A 6 1.49 16.35 12.59
C TYR A 6 2.95 15.89 12.45
N ARG A 7 3.84 16.79 12.00
CA ARG A 7 5.26 16.50 11.78
C ARG A 7 6.01 16.08 13.06
N ARG A 8 5.67 16.67 14.21
CA ARG A 8 6.40 16.43 15.48
C ARG A 8 6.14 15.03 16.07
N HIS A 9 5.09 14.34 15.62
CA HIS A 9 4.64 13.07 16.22
C HIS A 9 4.45 11.94 15.19
N LEU A 10 4.97 12.09 13.97
CA LEU A 10 4.80 11.11 12.87
C LEU A 10 5.19 9.68 13.24
N THR A 11 6.21 9.51 14.08
CA THR A 11 6.80 8.20 14.36
C THR A 11 6.62 7.75 15.81
N GLY A 12 6.22 8.64 16.72
CA GLY A 12 6.16 8.35 18.16
C GLY A 12 5.20 7.20 18.52
N LEU A 13 4.02 7.17 17.90
CA LEU A 13 3.02 6.11 18.09
C LEU A 13 2.97 5.12 16.92
N THR A 14 3.66 5.42 15.82
CA THR A 14 3.70 4.55 14.65
C THR A 14 4.55 3.33 14.96
N ARG A 15 4.05 2.15 14.58
CA ARG A 15 4.74 0.88 14.69
C ARG A 15 4.59 0.15 13.35
N LEU A 16 5.63 -0.58 12.96
CA LEU A 16 5.50 -1.52 11.85
C LEU A 16 4.60 -2.67 12.28
N MET A 17 3.76 -3.14 11.36
CA MET A 17 3.10 -4.43 11.54
C MET A 17 4.17 -5.53 11.60
N PRO A 18 3.93 -6.63 12.34
CA PRO A 18 4.80 -7.80 12.30
C PRO A 18 5.04 -8.25 10.85
N GLY A 19 6.27 -8.64 10.52
CA GLY A 19 6.62 -9.18 9.20
C GLY A 19 6.84 -8.17 8.07
N VAL A 20 6.59 -6.87 8.27
CA VAL A 20 6.77 -5.85 7.20
C VAL A 20 8.17 -5.89 6.61
N ARG A 21 9.21 -5.90 7.45
CA ARG A 21 10.59 -5.81 6.95
C ARG A 21 10.97 -7.08 6.20
N GLU A 22 10.62 -8.23 6.75
CA GLU A 22 10.90 -9.55 6.23
C GLU A 22 10.26 -9.74 4.86
N VAL A 23 8.98 -9.40 4.74
CA VAL A 23 8.21 -9.56 3.50
C VAL A 23 8.68 -8.58 2.42
N LEU A 24 8.90 -7.30 2.76
CA LEU A 24 9.45 -6.34 1.79
C LEU A 24 10.87 -6.74 1.34
N THR A 25 11.72 -7.19 2.26
CA THR A 25 13.06 -7.67 1.88
C THR A 25 12.97 -8.88 0.96
N HIS A 26 12.09 -9.84 1.25
CA HIS A 26 11.87 -11.02 0.42
C HIS A 26 11.45 -10.65 -1.00
N PHE A 27 10.47 -9.75 -1.15
CA PHE A 27 10.02 -9.30 -2.47
C PHE A 27 11.07 -8.50 -3.21
N HIS A 28 11.79 -7.62 -2.53
CA HIS A 28 12.89 -6.86 -3.12
C HIS A 28 13.98 -7.78 -3.67
N LEU A 29 14.43 -8.77 -2.88
CA LEU A 29 15.44 -9.75 -3.31
C LEU A 29 14.93 -10.68 -4.42
N SER A 30 13.62 -10.82 -4.55
CA SER A 30 12.97 -11.59 -5.62
C SER A 30 12.71 -10.74 -6.89
N GLY A 31 13.16 -9.48 -6.92
CA GLY A 31 13.02 -8.59 -8.07
C GLY A 31 11.61 -8.03 -8.28
N ILE A 32 10.73 -8.11 -7.28
CA ILE A 32 9.38 -7.56 -7.35
C ILE A 32 9.45 -6.05 -7.08
N ALA A 33 8.98 -5.26 -8.05
CA ALA A 33 8.84 -3.82 -7.91
C ALA A 33 7.76 -3.49 -6.87
N MET A 34 8.07 -2.58 -5.94
CA MET A 34 7.16 -2.21 -4.85
C MET A 34 7.06 -0.70 -4.70
N GLY A 35 5.87 -0.22 -4.33
CA GLY A 35 5.63 1.17 -4.01
C GLY A 35 4.62 1.34 -2.88
N VAL A 36 4.61 2.52 -2.27
CA VAL A 36 3.64 2.90 -1.23
C VAL A 36 2.78 4.05 -1.73
N VAL A 37 1.46 3.89 -1.57
CA VAL A 37 0.46 4.90 -1.94
C VAL A 37 -0.43 5.25 -0.75
N THR A 38 -0.51 6.53 -0.41
CA THR A 38 -1.24 6.99 0.78
C THR A 38 -1.92 8.34 0.58
N ASN A 39 -3.06 8.56 1.26
CA ASN A 39 -3.71 9.88 1.34
C ASN A 39 -2.97 10.84 2.29
N LYS A 40 -1.95 10.38 3.03
CA LYS A 40 -1.08 11.25 3.83
C LYS A 40 -0.21 12.12 2.93
N PRO A 41 0.23 13.32 3.38
CA PRO A 41 1.17 14.13 2.63
C PRO A 41 2.47 13.39 2.30
N GLN A 42 3.02 13.64 1.12
CA GLN A 42 4.21 12.99 0.53
C GLN A 42 5.41 13.07 1.47
N LEU A 43 5.67 14.25 2.02
CA LEU A 43 6.79 14.46 2.92
C LEU A 43 6.65 13.60 4.19
N ALA A 44 5.44 13.52 4.75
CA ALA A 44 5.18 12.72 5.95
C ALA A 44 5.32 11.22 5.66
N ALA A 45 4.81 10.75 4.52
CA ALA A 45 4.96 9.36 4.09
C ALA A 45 6.44 8.97 3.96
N ARG A 46 7.24 9.82 3.29
CA ARG A 46 8.68 9.63 3.15
C ARG A 46 9.42 9.67 4.49
N GLU A 47 9.13 10.63 5.36
CA GLU A 47 9.78 10.73 6.69
C GLU A 47 9.50 9.48 7.54
N ILE A 48 8.26 8.95 7.52
CA ILE A 48 7.91 7.71 8.23
C ILE A 48 8.66 6.51 7.65
N LEU A 49 8.63 6.31 6.33
CA LEU A 49 9.29 5.18 5.68
C LEU A 49 10.80 5.23 5.87
N LEU A 50 11.40 6.42 5.82
CA LEU A 50 12.83 6.62 6.06
C LEU A 50 13.19 6.30 7.51
N HIS A 51 12.40 6.77 8.47
CA HIS A 51 12.61 6.49 9.90
C HIS A 51 12.63 4.99 10.18
N PHE A 52 11.75 4.23 9.52
CA PHE A 52 11.72 2.78 9.64
C PHE A 52 12.68 2.05 8.69
N GLY A 53 13.51 2.75 7.91
CA GLY A 53 14.47 2.13 6.99
C GLY A 53 13.79 1.19 5.99
N LEU A 54 12.71 1.65 5.35
CA LEU A 54 11.96 0.89 4.34
C LEU A 54 12.08 1.48 2.94
N THR A 55 12.59 2.71 2.82
CA THR A 55 12.70 3.42 1.54
C THR A 55 13.59 2.72 0.52
N GLU A 56 14.59 1.95 0.96
CA GLU A 56 15.49 1.21 0.09
C GLU A 56 14.82 0.08 -0.70
N HIS A 57 13.69 -0.43 -0.20
CA HIS A 57 12.93 -1.48 -0.87
C HIS A 57 11.92 -0.92 -1.91
N LEU A 58 11.66 0.39 -1.90
CA LEU A 58 10.54 0.99 -2.62
C LEU A 58 11.01 1.82 -3.81
N GLY A 59 10.54 1.45 -5.01
CA GLY A 59 10.78 2.22 -6.23
C GLY A 59 9.86 3.45 -6.37
N ALA A 60 8.73 3.47 -5.66
CA ALA A 60 7.77 4.57 -5.68
C ALA A 60 7.20 4.86 -4.28
N ILE A 61 7.04 6.15 -3.96
CA ILE A 61 6.34 6.62 -2.76
C ILE A 61 5.47 7.78 -3.20
N VAL A 62 4.14 7.62 -3.12
CA VAL A 62 3.14 8.60 -3.56
C VAL A 62 2.21 8.95 -2.40
N GLY A 63 2.32 10.18 -1.93
CA GLY A 63 1.44 10.80 -0.95
C GLY A 63 0.30 11.56 -1.63
N GLY A 64 -0.66 11.97 -0.82
CA GLY A 64 -1.93 12.52 -1.30
C GLY A 64 -1.81 13.89 -1.98
N ASP A 65 -0.80 14.68 -1.62
CA ASP A 65 -0.51 15.98 -2.23
C ASP A 65 0.34 15.87 -3.52
N ALA A 66 0.70 14.65 -3.94
CA ALA A 66 1.34 14.38 -5.23
C ALA A 66 0.34 14.16 -6.37
N VAL A 67 -0.96 14.09 -6.08
CA VAL A 67 -2.03 13.83 -7.05
C VAL A 67 -3.20 14.79 -6.89
N THR A 68 -4.03 14.89 -7.92
CA THR A 68 -5.24 15.73 -7.90
C THR A 68 -6.33 15.13 -7.02
N TYR A 69 -6.56 13.82 -7.15
CA TYR A 69 -7.61 13.13 -6.42
C TYR A 69 -7.02 12.01 -5.54
N LEU A 70 -7.41 12.03 -4.26
CA LEU A 70 -7.02 11.03 -3.28
C LEU A 70 -7.79 9.72 -3.50
N LYS A 71 -7.30 8.61 -2.93
CA LYS A 71 -8.09 7.38 -2.81
C LYS A 71 -9.44 7.73 -2.18
N PRO A 72 -10.58 7.35 -2.78
CA PRO A 72 -10.76 6.20 -3.67
C PRO A 72 -10.48 6.40 -5.17
N ALA A 73 -10.02 7.58 -5.61
CA ALA A 73 -9.58 7.74 -7.00
C ALA A 73 -8.30 6.93 -7.29
N PRO A 74 -8.08 6.49 -8.54
CA PRO A 74 -6.94 5.64 -8.90
C PRO A 74 -5.62 6.40 -9.08
N ASP A 75 -5.66 7.75 -9.12
CA ASP A 75 -4.56 8.63 -9.52
C ASP A 75 -3.22 8.26 -8.86
N ALA A 76 -3.24 8.04 -7.54
CA ALA A 76 -2.02 7.76 -6.80
C ALA A 76 -1.45 6.35 -7.06
N LEU A 77 -2.32 5.37 -7.37
CA LEU A 77 -1.89 4.04 -7.82
C LEU A 77 -1.29 4.13 -9.22
N LEU A 78 -1.95 4.82 -10.15
CA LEU A 78 -1.47 4.98 -11.53
C LEU A 78 -0.14 5.73 -11.58
N LEU A 79 0.04 6.77 -10.78
CA LEU A 79 1.31 7.47 -10.67
C LEU A 79 2.43 6.58 -10.09
N ALA A 80 2.13 5.74 -9.10
CA ALA A 80 3.11 4.81 -8.56
C ALA A 80 3.51 3.75 -9.59
N LEU A 81 2.54 3.20 -10.33
CA LEU A 81 2.77 2.23 -11.40
C LEU A 81 3.62 2.81 -12.54
N ASP A 82 3.36 4.05 -12.94
CA ASP A 82 4.20 4.77 -13.91
C ASP A 82 5.64 4.91 -13.41
N GLN A 83 5.85 5.33 -12.15
CA GLN A 83 7.20 5.40 -11.56
C GLN A 83 7.92 4.05 -11.50
N LEU A 84 7.16 2.97 -11.29
CA LEU A 84 7.68 1.60 -11.25
C LEU A 84 7.84 0.96 -12.64
N GLN A 85 7.31 1.60 -13.69
CA GLN A 85 7.23 1.05 -15.05
C GLN A 85 6.50 -0.31 -15.10
N VAL A 86 5.35 -0.39 -14.39
CA VAL A 86 4.50 -1.59 -14.30
C VAL A 86 3.10 -1.28 -14.80
N GLU A 87 2.51 -2.18 -15.58
CA GLU A 87 1.12 -2.06 -16.03
C GLU A 87 0.14 -2.46 -14.91
N PRO A 88 -1.06 -1.86 -14.82
CA PRO A 88 -2.03 -2.20 -13.78
C PRO A 88 -2.40 -3.69 -13.71
N ARG A 89 -2.47 -4.37 -14.86
CA ARG A 89 -2.75 -5.81 -14.94
C ARG A 89 -1.64 -6.70 -14.37
N ASP A 90 -0.42 -6.18 -14.29
CA ASP A 90 0.78 -6.88 -13.84
C ASP A 90 1.13 -6.48 -12.39
N ALA A 91 0.20 -5.80 -11.70
CA ALA A 91 0.37 -5.30 -10.35
C ALA A 91 -0.75 -5.76 -9.42
N LEU A 92 -0.48 -5.72 -8.12
CA LEU A 92 -1.42 -6.06 -7.06
C LEU A 92 -1.46 -4.93 -6.03
N MET A 93 -2.66 -4.48 -5.66
CA MET A 93 -2.83 -3.58 -4.52
C MET A 93 -2.90 -4.39 -3.22
N VAL A 94 -2.15 -3.95 -2.21
CA VAL A 94 -2.30 -4.43 -0.83
C VAL A 94 -2.73 -3.25 0.03
N GLY A 95 -3.90 -3.35 0.65
CA GLY A 95 -4.48 -2.28 1.46
C GLY A 95 -5.22 -2.81 2.68
N ASP A 96 -5.98 -1.94 3.33
CA ASP A 96 -6.68 -2.27 4.56
C ASP A 96 -8.04 -1.58 4.70
N SER A 97 -8.44 -0.78 3.70
CA SER A 97 -9.63 0.04 3.75
C SER A 97 -10.47 -0.05 2.47
N GLY A 98 -11.74 0.36 2.58
CA GLY A 98 -12.62 0.48 1.40
C GLY A 98 -12.12 1.51 0.38
N ALA A 99 -11.33 2.51 0.80
CA ALA A 99 -10.69 3.45 -0.12
C ALA A 99 -9.63 2.76 -0.99
N ASP A 100 -8.92 1.77 -0.44
CA ASP A 100 -7.97 0.96 -1.21
C ASP A 100 -8.68 0.08 -2.22
N VAL A 101 -9.77 -0.58 -1.82
CA VAL A 101 -10.58 -1.40 -2.73
C VAL A 101 -11.09 -0.56 -3.89
N ALA A 102 -11.74 0.56 -3.60
CA ALA A 102 -12.30 1.41 -4.64
C ALA A 102 -11.21 1.97 -5.59
N ALA A 103 -10.05 2.36 -5.05
CA ALA A 103 -8.92 2.82 -5.87
C ALA A 103 -8.37 1.70 -6.76
N ALA A 104 -8.17 0.50 -6.23
CA ALA A 104 -7.68 -0.65 -7.00
C ALA A 104 -8.65 -1.03 -8.12
N ARG A 105 -9.95 -1.08 -7.83
CA ARG A 105 -10.98 -1.34 -8.85
C ARG A 105 -11.00 -0.26 -9.94
N ALA A 106 -10.91 1.01 -9.56
CA ALA A 106 -10.84 2.12 -10.51
C ALA A 106 -9.57 2.09 -11.37
N ALA A 107 -8.47 1.54 -10.84
CA ALA A 107 -7.21 1.35 -11.57
C ALA A 107 -7.17 0.04 -12.39
N GLY A 108 -8.16 -0.84 -12.27
CA GLY A 108 -8.16 -2.15 -12.93
C GLY A 108 -7.17 -3.15 -12.32
N MET A 109 -6.86 -3.03 -11.02
CA MET A 109 -5.92 -3.88 -10.30
C MET A 109 -6.66 -4.90 -9.41
N PRO A 110 -6.12 -6.13 -9.27
CA PRO A 110 -6.51 -6.99 -8.16
C PRO A 110 -6.13 -6.35 -6.82
N ILE A 111 -6.82 -6.75 -5.76
CA ILE A 111 -6.58 -6.27 -4.39
C ILE A 111 -6.66 -7.36 -3.34
N ILE A 112 -5.66 -7.37 -2.45
CA ILE A 112 -5.68 -8.09 -1.18
C ILE A 112 -5.86 -7.07 -0.05
N LEU A 113 -6.74 -7.37 0.91
CA LEU A 113 -6.81 -6.63 2.15
C LEU A 113 -6.09 -7.36 3.29
N LEU A 114 -5.36 -6.59 4.10
CA LEU A 114 -4.84 -7.07 5.38
C LEU A 114 -5.80 -6.73 6.50
N ARG A 115 -6.05 -7.70 7.37
CA ARG A 115 -6.82 -7.50 8.60
C ARG A 115 -6.07 -6.59 9.58
N GLY A 116 -6.84 -5.86 10.38
CA GLY A 116 -6.30 -5.06 11.49
C GLY A 116 -5.93 -3.62 11.13
N GLY A 117 -6.25 -3.19 9.91
CA GLY A 117 -6.10 -1.79 9.50
C GLY A 117 -7.38 -0.96 9.59
N TYR A 118 -7.47 0.07 8.75
CA TYR A 118 -8.39 1.19 8.87
C TYR A 118 -9.74 0.94 8.18
N THR A 119 -10.63 0.24 8.86
CA THR A 119 -12.02 0.01 8.44
C THR A 119 -13.01 0.14 9.61
N GLN A 120 -14.27 0.46 9.31
CA GLN A 120 -15.38 0.53 10.27
C GLN A 120 -16.33 -0.67 10.17
N ILE A 121 -16.18 -1.48 9.12
CA ILE A 121 -16.97 -2.70 8.87
C ILE A 121 -16.02 -3.91 8.79
N PRO A 122 -16.53 -5.15 8.93
CA PRO A 122 -15.72 -6.35 8.70
C PRO A 122 -14.98 -6.28 7.36
N VAL A 123 -13.70 -6.65 7.35
CA VAL A 123 -12.83 -6.51 6.18
C VAL A 123 -13.34 -7.34 4.99
N GLU A 124 -14.06 -8.43 5.27
CA GLU A 124 -14.71 -9.31 4.30
C GLU A 124 -15.83 -8.60 3.54
N GLU A 125 -16.48 -7.60 4.14
CA GLU A 125 -17.57 -6.84 3.53
C GLU A 125 -17.06 -5.74 2.58
N LEU A 126 -15.75 -5.48 2.55
CA LEU A 126 -15.16 -4.42 1.72
C LEU A 126 -15.02 -4.79 0.24
N GLY A 127 -15.15 -6.06 -0.14
CA GLY A 127 -15.18 -6.49 -1.55
C GLY A 127 -13.81 -6.66 -2.24
N ALA A 128 -12.78 -7.03 -1.47
CA ALA A 128 -11.47 -7.39 -2.01
C ALA A 128 -11.44 -8.79 -2.65
N ASP A 129 -10.41 -9.09 -3.44
CA ASP A 129 -10.27 -10.41 -4.06
C ASP A 129 -9.85 -11.48 -3.03
N LEU A 130 -9.00 -11.11 -2.08
CA LEU A 130 -8.64 -11.93 -0.92
C LEU A 130 -8.47 -11.05 0.33
N VAL A 131 -8.57 -11.71 1.49
CA VAL A 131 -8.22 -11.14 2.79
C VAL A 131 -7.13 -12.01 3.41
N CYS A 132 -6.09 -11.38 3.96
CA CYS A 132 -5.02 -12.02 4.71
C CYS A 132 -5.00 -11.49 6.14
N ASP A 133 -4.64 -12.36 7.09
CA ASP A 133 -4.51 -11.99 8.50
C ASP A 133 -3.11 -11.47 8.80
N ASP A 134 -2.10 -11.94 8.08
CA ASP A 134 -0.71 -11.54 8.24
C ASP A 134 -0.03 -11.23 6.90
N LEU A 135 0.97 -10.34 6.93
CA LEU A 135 1.83 -10.03 5.79
C LEU A 135 2.57 -11.26 5.25
N PHE A 136 2.91 -12.22 6.12
CA PHE A 136 3.54 -13.48 5.73
C PHE A 136 2.65 -14.35 4.82
N ASP A 137 1.34 -14.11 4.78
CA ASP A 137 0.42 -14.83 3.90
C ASP A 137 0.49 -14.33 2.44
N LEU A 138 1.00 -13.11 2.22
CA LEU A 138 0.99 -12.46 0.91
C LEU A 138 1.60 -13.31 -0.22
N PRO A 139 2.78 -13.94 -0.08
CA PRO A 139 3.33 -14.76 -1.16
C PRO A 139 2.40 -15.90 -1.57
N SER A 140 1.69 -16.50 -0.61
CA SER A 140 0.73 -17.58 -0.90
C SER A 140 -0.55 -17.06 -1.54
N ALA A 141 -1.04 -15.90 -1.09
CA ALA A 141 -2.24 -15.27 -1.61
C ALA A 141 -2.02 -14.74 -3.04
N MET A 142 -0.85 -14.18 -3.34
CA MET A 142 -0.46 -13.77 -4.70
C MET A 142 -0.51 -14.94 -5.68
N ARG A 143 0.04 -16.11 -5.31
CA ARG A 143 -0.04 -17.32 -6.15
C ARG A 143 -1.47 -17.76 -6.42
N ARG A 144 -2.33 -17.74 -5.39
CA ARG A 144 -3.75 -18.09 -5.54
C ARG A 144 -4.50 -17.17 -6.50
N LEU A 145 -4.17 -15.89 -6.55
CA LEU A 145 -4.77 -14.95 -7.51
C LEU A 145 -4.27 -15.20 -8.93
N GLN A 146 -2.99 -15.54 -9.10
CA GLN A 146 -2.42 -15.88 -10.40
C GLN A 146 -3.02 -17.17 -10.97
N ASP A 147 -3.24 -18.19 -10.14
CA ASP A 147 -3.83 -19.46 -10.56
C ASP A 147 -5.32 -19.36 -10.93
N ALA A 148 -6.00 -18.27 -10.52
CA ALA A 148 -7.42 -18.04 -10.76
C ALA A 148 -7.73 -17.14 -11.97
N ALA A 149 -6.69 -16.54 -12.58
CA ALA A 149 -6.79 -15.66 -13.74
C ALA A 149 -6.62 -16.42 -15.07
#